data_AF-A0A7J9AZ03-F1
#
_entry.id   AF-A0A7J9AZ03-F1
#
_cell.length_a   1.000
_cell.length_b   1.000
_cell.length_c   1.000
_cell.angle_alpha   90.00
_cell.angle_beta   90.00
_cell.angle_gamma   90.00
#
_symmetry.space_group_name_H-M   'P 1'
#
loop_
_entity.id
_entity.type
_entity.pdbx_description
1 polymer ?
#
loop_
_entity_poly.entity_id
_entity_poly.type
_entity_poly.pdbx_seq_one_letter_code
_entity_poly.pdbx_strand_id
1 'polypeptide(L)'
;MFGYDFWYQPRHKTMISSSWGAPAAFTKGFDLQHVTDGLYGRHLHVYSWPDGELKQTLDLGDTGLIPLEVAISVKPLKVQNWILPEMPGLITDFLISLDDRFLYFANWLHGDVRQYNIEDPKNPVLVGQVWVGGLIQKGSPVVAMTEDGKTWQSDVPEIQIDVNTEEGGLKTNPNFFVDFGAEPDGPSLAHEMRYPGGD
;
A
#
# COMPACT_ATOMS: atom_id res chain seq x y z
N MET A 1 5.01 -19.51 -11.76
CA MET A 1 5.38 -18.14 -11.36
C MET A 1 4.14 -17.28 -11.60
N PHE A 2 3.60 -16.66 -10.55
CA PHE A 2 2.42 -15.79 -10.66
C PHE A 2 2.90 -14.36 -10.41
N GLY A 3 3.19 -13.65 -11.49
CA GLY A 3 3.58 -12.24 -11.44
C GLY A 3 2.39 -11.38 -11.01
N TYR A 4 2.68 -10.28 -10.33
CA TYR A 4 1.68 -9.28 -9.95
C TYR A 4 1.85 -8.00 -10.75
N ASP A 5 2.93 -7.27 -10.46
CA ASP A 5 3.24 -6.00 -11.12
C ASP A 5 4.66 -6.01 -11.67
N PHE A 6 4.97 -5.07 -12.55
CA PHE A 6 6.31 -4.90 -13.11
C PHE A 6 6.58 -3.45 -13.50
N TRP A 7 7.84 -3.05 -13.40
CA TRP A 7 8.35 -1.80 -13.96
C TRP A 7 9.67 -2.04 -14.69
N TYR A 8 9.98 -1.20 -15.66
CA TYR A 8 11.22 -1.31 -16.43
C TYR A 8 11.94 0.04 -16.53
N GLN A 9 13.26 -0.04 -16.61
CA GLN A 9 14.14 1.12 -16.77
C GLN A 9 14.90 0.95 -18.10
N PRO A 10 14.41 1.56 -19.20
CA PRO A 10 14.94 1.35 -20.54
C PRO A 10 16.44 1.64 -20.67
N ARG A 11 16.94 2.66 -19.97
CA ARG A 11 18.37 3.05 -20.03
C ARG A 11 19.29 1.97 -19.46
N HIS A 12 18.80 1.19 -18.51
CA HIS A 12 19.55 0.09 -17.89
C HIS A 12 19.20 -1.27 -18.48
N LYS A 13 18.26 -1.34 -19.44
CA LYS A 13 17.81 -2.59 -20.06
C LYS A 13 17.37 -3.62 -19.01
N THR A 14 16.65 -3.15 -18.00
CA THR A 14 16.22 -3.96 -16.86
C THR A 14 14.72 -3.81 -16.64
N MET A 15 14.06 -4.92 -16.33
CA MET A 15 12.69 -4.97 -15.82
C MET A 15 12.71 -5.71 -14.48
N ILE A 16 11.95 -5.23 -13.51
CA ILE A 16 11.71 -5.90 -12.24
C ILE A 16 10.24 -6.23 -12.16
N SER A 17 9.89 -7.45 -11.74
CA SER A 17 8.50 -7.83 -11.45
C SER A 17 8.37 -8.44 -10.06
N SER A 18 7.24 -8.19 -9.42
CA SER A 18 6.84 -8.78 -8.16
C SER A 18 6.03 -10.07 -8.34
N SER A 19 5.93 -10.85 -7.27
CA SER A 19 5.11 -12.08 -7.22
C SER A 19 3.95 -11.93 -6.24
N TRP A 20 2.78 -12.45 -6.58
CA TRP A 20 1.64 -12.61 -5.65
C TRP A 20 1.29 -14.10 -5.49
N GLY A 21 0.02 -14.47 -5.42
CA GLY A 21 -0.43 -15.86 -5.33
C GLY A 21 -1.06 -16.38 -6.63
N ALA A 22 -1.31 -17.68 -6.71
CA ALA A 22 -2.18 -18.23 -7.75
C ALA A 22 -3.62 -17.71 -7.57
N PRO A 23 -4.40 -17.45 -8.63
CA PRO A 23 -5.80 -17.01 -8.50
C PRO A 23 -6.67 -17.88 -7.58
N ALA A 24 -6.43 -19.20 -7.56
CA ALA A 24 -7.15 -20.11 -6.67
C ALA A 24 -6.90 -19.86 -5.17
N ALA A 25 -5.78 -19.22 -4.81
CA ALA A 25 -5.41 -18.94 -3.43
C ALA A 25 -6.05 -17.67 -2.86
N PHE A 26 -6.45 -16.70 -3.69
CA PHE A 26 -6.96 -15.39 -3.23
C PHE A 26 -8.36 -15.01 -3.73
N THR A 27 -8.88 -15.64 -4.79
CA THR A 27 -10.21 -15.27 -5.35
C THR A 27 -11.39 -15.55 -4.42
N LYS A 28 -11.18 -16.35 -3.37
CA LYS A 28 -12.19 -16.64 -2.32
C LYS A 28 -11.98 -15.81 -1.05
N GLY A 29 -11.12 -14.79 -1.11
CA GLY A 29 -10.71 -14.01 0.05
C GLY A 29 -9.39 -14.50 0.66
N PHE A 30 -8.88 -13.71 1.60
CA PHE A 30 -7.65 -14.01 2.31
C PHE A 30 -7.83 -15.19 3.27
N ASP A 31 -6.88 -16.12 3.26
CA ASP A 31 -6.84 -17.30 4.13
C ASP A 31 -5.44 -17.43 4.77
N LEU A 32 -5.40 -17.50 6.10
CA LEU A 32 -4.17 -17.67 6.88
C LEU A 32 -3.51 -19.04 6.65
N GLN A 33 -4.27 -20.08 6.32
CA GLN A 33 -3.70 -21.38 6.00
C GLN A 33 -2.91 -21.31 4.69
N HIS A 34 -3.41 -20.58 3.69
CA HIS A 34 -2.70 -20.37 2.43
C HIS A 34 -1.37 -19.63 2.60
N VAL A 35 -1.25 -18.78 3.63
CA VAL A 35 0.02 -18.15 4.01
C VAL A 35 1.01 -19.20 4.49
N THR A 36 0.57 -20.08 5.40
CA THR A 36 1.39 -21.16 5.96
C THR A 36 1.80 -22.18 4.90
N ASP A 37 0.92 -22.45 3.94
CA ASP A 37 1.16 -23.37 2.83
C ASP A 37 2.06 -22.77 1.73
N GLY A 38 2.49 -21.50 1.88
CA GLY A 38 3.38 -20.83 0.94
C GLY A 38 2.74 -20.47 -0.40
N LEU A 39 1.41 -20.27 -0.42
CA LEU A 39 0.66 -19.97 -1.65
C LEU A 39 0.74 -18.49 -2.07
N TYR A 40 1.34 -17.64 -1.24
CA TYR A 40 1.63 -16.24 -1.54
C TYR A 40 3.12 -16.07 -1.87
N GLY A 41 3.40 -15.38 -2.98
CA GLY A 41 4.74 -15.14 -3.48
C GLY A 41 5.57 -14.25 -2.56
N ARG A 42 6.90 -14.37 -2.64
CA ARG A 42 7.89 -13.64 -1.84
C ARG A 42 9.14 -13.21 -2.60
N HIS A 43 9.04 -13.20 -3.93
CA HIS A 43 10.17 -12.99 -4.80
C HIS A 43 10.04 -11.72 -5.63
N LEU A 44 11.18 -11.06 -5.86
CA LEU A 44 11.35 -10.14 -6.98
C LEU A 44 12.14 -10.84 -8.09
N HIS A 45 11.74 -10.59 -9.33
CA HIS A 45 12.37 -11.16 -10.51
C HIS A 45 12.98 -10.05 -11.36
N VAL A 46 14.28 -10.12 -11.61
CA VAL A 46 15.02 -9.16 -12.45
C VAL A 46 15.22 -9.78 -13.82
N TYR A 47 14.71 -9.12 -14.85
CA TYR A 47 14.85 -9.51 -16.24
C TYR A 47 15.70 -8.51 -17.01
N SER A 48 16.35 -9.00 -18.07
CA SER A 48 16.79 -8.15 -19.15
C SER A 48 15.60 -7.61 -19.93
N TRP A 49 15.71 -6.37 -20.39
CA TRP A 49 14.69 -5.68 -21.19
C TRP A 49 15.32 -5.09 -22.46
N PRO A 50 14.73 -5.25 -23.65
CA PRO A 50 13.44 -5.92 -23.93
C PRO A 50 13.53 -7.44 -24.15
N ASP A 51 14.73 -8.02 -24.02
CA ASP A 51 14.99 -9.42 -24.40
C ASP A 51 14.24 -10.45 -23.55
N GLY A 52 13.81 -10.08 -22.34
CA GLY A 52 12.94 -10.89 -21.48
C GLY A 52 13.65 -12.04 -20.73
N GLU A 53 14.98 -12.10 -20.78
CA GLU A 53 15.74 -13.13 -20.07
C GLU A 53 15.75 -12.86 -18.56
N LEU A 54 15.32 -13.82 -17.74
CA LEU A 54 15.41 -13.76 -16.28
C LEU A 54 16.88 -13.81 -15.86
N LYS A 55 17.36 -12.74 -15.23
CA LYS A 55 18.74 -12.60 -14.74
C LYS A 55 18.90 -12.98 -13.28
N GLN A 56 17.91 -12.68 -12.45
CA GLN A 56 18.00 -12.91 -11.02
C GLN A 56 16.62 -13.08 -10.39
N THR A 57 16.55 -13.91 -9.36
CA THR A 57 15.42 -13.98 -8.43
C THR A 57 15.94 -13.61 -7.05
N LEU A 58 15.31 -12.62 -6.42
CA LEU A 58 15.57 -12.19 -5.06
C LEU A 58 14.49 -12.80 -4.16
N ASP A 59 14.88 -13.65 -3.20
CA ASP A 59 13.97 -14.15 -2.15
C ASP A 59 13.98 -13.16 -0.98
N LEU A 60 12.80 -12.64 -0.64
CA LEU A 60 12.64 -11.65 0.43
C LEU A 60 12.33 -12.31 1.78
N GLY A 61 12.33 -13.64 1.84
CA GLY A 61 12.15 -14.43 3.05
C GLY A 61 10.71 -14.44 3.57
N ASP A 62 10.50 -15.13 4.70
CA ASP A 62 9.16 -15.37 5.25
C ASP A 62 8.46 -14.11 5.80
N THR A 63 9.20 -13.01 5.91
CA THR A 63 8.65 -11.69 6.27
C THR A 63 8.38 -10.79 5.06
N GLY A 64 8.83 -11.20 3.86
CA GLY A 64 8.65 -10.49 2.59
C GLY A 64 7.56 -11.12 1.72
N LEU A 65 6.49 -11.64 2.33
CA LEU A 65 5.34 -12.20 1.61
C LEU A 65 4.55 -11.09 0.91
N ILE A 66 4.11 -11.36 -0.32
CA ILE A 66 3.48 -10.42 -1.23
C ILE A 66 4.36 -9.17 -1.39
N PRO A 67 5.56 -9.32 -1.98
CA PRO A 67 6.51 -8.25 -2.08
C PRO A 67 6.04 -7.26 -3.12
N LEU A 68 5.37 -6.22 -2.63
CA LEU A 68 5.03 -5.05 -3.42
C LEU A 68 6.28 -4.16 -3.45
N GLU A 69 6.60 -3.48 -2.36
CA GLU A 69 7.87 -2.74 -2.17
C GLU A 69 8.30 -2.71 -0.70
N VAL A 70 9.62 -2.77 -0.41
CA VAL A 70 10.14 -2.59 0.97
C VAL A 70 11.31 -1.62 1.01
N ALA A 71 10.98 -0.32 1.13
CA ALA A 71 11.89 0.74 1.56
C ALA A 71 11.48 1.34 2.94
N ILE A 72 10.22 1.17 3.33
CA ILE A 72 9.63 1.76 4.55
C ILE A 72 8.83 0.67 5.30
N SER A 73 9.03 0.56 6.61
CA SER A 73 8.32 -0.38 7.47
C SER A 73 7.29 0.35 8.34
N VAL A 74 6.04 -0.14 8.35
CA VAL A 74 4.99 0.34 9.23
C VAL A 74 4.91 -0.56 10.47
N LYS A 75 5.08 0.02 11.65
CA LYS A 75 4.93 -0.70 12.92
C LYS A 75 3.50 -1.25 13.06
N PRO A 76 3.34 -2.54 13.42
CA PRO A 76 2.03 -3.06 13.80
C PRO A 76 1.42 -2.28 14.97
N LEU A 77 0.09 -2.16 14.97
CA LEU A 77 -0.66 -1.51 16.03
C LEU A 77 -1.29 -2.56 16.93
N LYS A 78 -1.20 -2.39 18.24
CA LYS A 78 -1.99 -3.20 19.18
C LYS A 78 -3.46 -2.82 19.02
N VAL A 79 -4.32 -3.82 18.90
CA VAL A 79 -5.74 -3.61 18.60
C VAL A 79 -6.63 -4.52 19.45
N GLN A 80 -7.87 -4.09 19.66
CA GLN A 80 -8.95 -4.91 20.22
C GLN A 80 -9.96 -5.27 19.12
N ASN A 81 -10.67 -6.39 19.32
CA ASN A 81 -11.70 -6.92 18.41
C ASN A 81 -11.20 -7.21 16.98
N TRP A 82 -9.91 -7.51 16.86
CA TRP A 82 -9.28 -8.05 15.66
C TRP A 82 -8.93 -9.51 15.89
N ILE A 83 -8.79 -10.30 14.82
CA ILE A 83 -8.46 -11.74 14.91
C ILE A 83 -7.08 -11.99 15.53
N LEU A 84 -6.18 -11.01 15.51
CA LEU A 84 -4.85 -11.05 16.10
C LEU A 84 -4.68 -9.94 17.15
N PRO A 85 -3.74 -10.07 18.11
CA PRO A 85 -3.47 -9.03 19.11
C PRO A 85 -2.87 -7.75 18.52
N GLU A 86 -2.24 -7.87 17.35
CA GLU A 86 -1.62 -6.76 16.62
C GLU A 86 -2.10 -6.77 15.16
N MET A 87 -2.35 -5.57 14.63
CA MET A 87 -2.71 -5.33 13.25
C MET A 87 -1.47 -4.83 12.49
N PRO A 88 -0.93 -5.60 11.54
CA PRO A 88 0.18 -5.14 10.72
C PRO A 88 -0.28 -3.98 9.82
N GLY A 89 0.68 -3.19 9.34
CA GLY A 89 0.41 -2.37 8.15
C GLY A 89 0.16 -3.27 6.96
N LEU A 90 -0.70 -2.84 6.04
CA LEU A 90 -0.89 -3.47 4.74
C LEU A 90 -0.72 -2.39 3.68
N ILE A 91 0.52 -2.18 3.25
CA ILE A 91 0.82 -1.28 2.15
C ILE A 91 0.41 -1.98 0.86
N THR A 92 -0.54 -1.42 0.11
CA THR A 92 -1.03 -2.01 -1.15
C THR A 92 -0.47 -1.30 -2.37
N ASP A 93 -0.33 0.02 -2.27
CA ASP A 93 0.06 0.88 -3.38
C ASP A 93 1.05 1.93 -2.88
N PHE A 94 1.97 2.31 -3.75
CA PHE A 94 2.89 3.41 -3.53
C PHE A 94 3.11 4.16 -4.85
N LEU A 95 3.53 5.41 -4.74
CA LEU A 95 3.91 6.23 -5.87
C LEU A 95 5.10 7.12 -5.47
N ILE A 96 5.92 7.47 -6.45
CA ILE A 96 7.04 8.39 -6.27
C ILE A 96 6.71 9.66 -7.05
N SER A 97 6.95 10.83 -6.46
CA SER A 97 6.77 12.10 -7.17
C SER A 97 7.72 12.20 -8.36
N LEU A 98 7.31 12.92 -9.41
CA LEU A 98 8.09 13.02 -10.65
C LEU A 98 9.48 13.68 -10.49
N ASP A 99 9.70 14.39 -9.39
CA ASP A 99 10.98 14.99 -9.01
C ASP A 99 11.83 14.09 -8.09
N ASP A 100 11.40 12.85 -7.85
CA ASP A 100 12.03 11.83 -6.98
C ASP A 100 12.22 12.27 -5.51
N ARG A 101 11.53 13.32 -5.06
CA ARG A 101 11.68 13.86 -3.68
C ARG A 101 10.77 13.19 -2.67
N PHE A 102 9.62 12.67 -3.10
CA PHE A 102 8.63 12.09 -2.20
C PHE A 102 8.16 10.71 -2.65
N LEU A 103 8.00 9.81 -1.67
CA LEU A 103 7.27 8.56 -1.82
C LEU A 103 5.97 8.64 -1.04
N TYR A 104 4.87 8.23 -1.65
CA TYR A 104 3.58 8.11 -1.00
C TYR A 104 3.15 6.66 -1.00
N PHE A 105 2.42 6.23 0.02
CA PHE A 105 1.79 4.92 0.01
C PHE A 105 0.45 4.90 0.72
N ALA A 106 -0.40 3.96 0.32
CA ALA A 106 -1.67 3.64 0.95
C ALA A 106 -1.50 2.44 1.88
N ASN A 107 -1.82 2.62 3.16
CA ASN A 107 -1.79 1.57 4.18
C ASN A 107 -3.20 1.15 4.52
N TRP A 108 -3.67 0.15 3.77
CA TRP A 108 -5.08 -0.20 3.64
C TRP A 108 -5.73 -0.67 4.94
N LEU A 109 -5.04 -1.50 5.74
CA LEU A 109 -5.60 -1.99 7.02
C LEU A 109 -5.75 -0.88 8.05
N HIS A 110 -4.72 -0.05 8.22
CA HIS A 110 -4.76 1.06 9.18
C HIS A 110 -5.69 2.17 8.70
N GLY A 111 -5.74 2.40 7.39
CA GLY A 111 -6.57 3.43 6.76
C GLY A 111 -5.87 4.77 6.67
N ASP A 112 -4.58 4.79 6.35
CA ASP A 112 -3.82 6.03 6.21
C ASP A 112 -2.99 6.08 4.93
N VAL A 113 -2.87 7.28 4.37
CA VAL A 113 -1.93 7.62 3.31
C VAL A 113 -0.77 8.37 3.93
N ARG A 114 0.45 7.97 3.58
CA ARG A 114 1.68 8.60 4.07
C ARG A 114 2.48 9.20 2.95
N GLN A 115 3.21 10.26 3.27
CA GLN A 115 4.21 10.91 2.42
C GLN A 115 5.55 10.90 3.16
N TYR A 116 6.57 10.39 2.48
CA TYR A 116 7.95 10.35 2.95
C TYR A 116 8.82 11.21 2.05
N ASN A 117 9.65 12.07 2.63
CA ASN A 117 10.79 12.65 1.91
C ASN A 117 11.84 11.55 1.70
N ILE A 118 12.27 11.38 0.44
CA ILE A 118 13.23 10.37 -0.01
C ILE A 118 14.44 11.00 -0.74
N GLU A 119 14.75 12.27 -0.51
CA GLU A 119 15.97 12.92 -1.04
C GLU A 119 17.25 12.18 -0.63
N ASP A 120 17.23 11.52 0.54
CA ASP A 120 18.12 10.41 0.86
C ASP A 120 17.32 9.09 0.90
N PRO A 121 17.33 8.29 -0.18
CA PRO A 121 16.57 7.03 -0.24
C PRO A 121 16.97 6.00 0.82
N LYS A 122 18.15 6.14 1.43
CA LYS A 122 18.59 5.24 2.51
C LYS A 122 17.96 5.58 3.86
N ASN A 123 17.48 6.82 4.01
CA ASN A 123 16.89 7.32 5.25
C ASN A 123 15.58 8.07 4.98
N PRO A 124 14.50 7.38 4.52
CA PRO A 124 13.21 8.03 4.29
C PRO A 124 12.64 8.68 5.56
N VAL A 125 12.12 9.90 5.44
CA VAL A 125 11.57 10.68 6.57
C VAL A 125 10.08 10.90 6.37
N LEU A 126 9.24 10.49 7.33
CA LEU A 126 7.79 10.75 7.30
C LEU A 126 7.54 12.26 7.43
N VAL A 127 6.90 12.87 6.43
CA VAL A 127 6.61 14.32 6.39
C VAL A 127 5.11 14.64 6.28
N GLY A 128 4.28 13.65 5.94
CA GLY A 128 2.83 13.82 5.87
C GLY A 128 2.08 12.52 6.13
N GLN A 129 0.93 12.62 6.79
CA GLN A 129 0.04 11.50 7.06
C GLN A 129 -1.41 12.01 7.12
N VAL A 130 -2.32 11.33 6.43
CA VAL A 130 -3.77 11.56 6.54
C VAL A 130 -4.48 10.23 6.70
N TRP A 131 -5.53 10.24 7.53
CA TRP A 131 -6.39 9.07 7.77
C TRP A 131 -7.57 9.12 6.80
N VAL A 132 -7.71 8.08 6.00
CA VAL A 132 -8.73 7.87 4.96
C VAL A 132 -9.07 6.39 4.90
N GLY A 133 -10.09 5.99 5.66
CA GLY A 133 -10.68 4.65 5.66
C GLY A 133 -10.08 3.70 6.70
N GLY A 134 -9.93 2.44 6.29
CA GLY A 134 -9.34 1.37 7.10
C GLY A 134 -10.20 0.91 8.27
N LEU A 135 -9.62 0.01 9.08
CA LEU A 135 -10.32 -0.60 10.20
C LEU A 135 -10.25 0.24 11.47
N ILE A 136 -9.39 1.26 11.53
CA ILE A 136 -9.16 2.13 12.70
C ILE A 136 -9.93 3.44 12.53
N GLN A 137 -11.21 3.35 12.17
CA GLN A 137 -12.10 4.50 11.97
C GLN A 137 -13.27 4.47 12.95
N LYS A 138 -13.82 5.63 13.31
CA LYS A 138 -14.98 5.70 14.22
C LYS A 138 -16.16 4.88 13.69
N GLY A 139 -16.78 4.09 14.57
CA GLY A 139 -17.87 3.18 14.21
C GLY A 139 -17.43 1.79 13.77
N SER A 140 -16.14 1.60 13.48
CA SER A 140 -15.55 0.26 13.31
C SER A 140 -15.56 -0.51 14.64
N PRO A 141 -15.75 -1.85 14.63
CA PRO A 141 -15.56 -2.67 15.83
C PRO A 141 -14.09 -2.72 16.28
N VAL A 142 -13.12 -2.46 15.38
CA VAL A 142 -11.69 -2.53 15.67
C VAL A 142 -11.20 -1.22 16.29
N VAL A 143 -10.46 -1.33 17.39
CA VAL A 143 -9.98 -0.18 18.17
C VAL A 143 -8.48 -0.29 18.40
N ALA A 144 -7.73 0.76 18.07
CA ALA A 144 -6.28 0.80 18.29
C ALA A 144 -5.93 1.23 19.72
N MET A 145 -4.79 0.75 20.22
CA MET A 145 -4.29 1.01 21.57
C MET A 145 -2.92 1.67 21.55
N THR A 146 -2.72 2.66 22.42
CA THR A 146 -1.42 3.25 22.73
C THR A 146 -0.66 2.41 23.77
N GLU A 147 0.62 2.72 23.98
CA GLU A 147 1.47 2.01 24.96
C GLU A 147 0.97 2.10 26.41
N ASP A 148 0.32 3.21 26.78
CA ASP A 148 -0.32 3.45 28.07
C ASP A 148 -1.75 2.85 28.18
N GLY A 149 -2.19 2.10 27.16
CA GLY A 149 -3.47 1.39 27.17
C GLY A 149 -4.68 2.23 26.81
N LYS A 150 -4.48 3.48 26.36
CA LYS A 150 -5.57 4.33 25.87
C LYS A 150 -6.00 3.89 24.48
N THR A 151 -7.31 3.90 24.24
CA THR A 151 -7.88 3.54 22.95
C THR A 151 -8.09 4.76 22.05
N TRP A 152 -8.02 4.55 20.73
CA TRP A 152 -8.33 5.57 19.74
C TRP A 152 -8.84 4.98 18.42
N GLN A 153 -9.57 5.81 17.68
CA GLN A 153 -10.02 5.62 16.31
C GLN A 153 -9.91 6.96 15.58
N SER A 154 -9.65 6.95 14.28
CA SER A 154 -9.56 8.15 13.46
C SER A 154 -10.94 8.63 12.99
N ASP A 155 -11.09 9.95 12.85
CA ASP A 155 -12.17 10.54 12.07
C ASP A 155 -11.78 10.50 10.60
N VAL A 156 -12.50 9.72 9.81
CA VAL A 156 -12.22 9.50 8.39
C VAL A 156 -13.20 10.30 7.54
N PRO A 157 -12.71 11.26 6.73
CA PRO A 157 -13.45 11.82 5.61
C PRO A 157 -13.30 10.95 4.35
N GLU A 158 -14.27 11.01 3.44
CA GLU A 158 -14.24 10.34 2.12
C GLU A 158 -13.94 11.41 1.05
N ILE A 159 -12.73 11.47 0.45
CA ILE A 159 -12.27 12.71 -0.22
C ILE A 159 -10.96 12.59 -1.03
N GLN A 160 -10.65 13.69 -1.77
CA GLN A 160 -9.33 14.05 -2.30
C GLN A 160 -8.34 14.53 -1.22
N ILE A 161 -7.05 14.31 -1.45
CA ILE A 161 -5.94 14.75 -0.59
C ILE A 161 -5.15 15.87 -1.29
N ASP A 162 -5.00 17.01 -0.61
CA ASP A 162 -4.09 18.10 -0.97
C ASP A 162 -2.67 17.78 -0.47
N VAL A 163 -1.69 17.93 -1.36
CA VAL A 163 -0.28 17.60 -1.10
C VAL A 163 0.57 18.86 -1.13
N ASN A 164 1.34 19.12 -0.07
CA ASN A 164 2.40 20.12 -0.09
C ASN A 164 3.68 19.48 -0.65
N THR A 165 4.02 19.85 -1.88
CA THR A 165 5.18 19.34 -2.63
C THR A 165 6.48 20.09 -2.34
N GLU A 166 6.43 21.19 -1.57
CA GLU A 166 7.62 21.98 -1.25
C GLU A 166 8.18 21.58 0.12
N GLU A 167 7.35 21.68 1.15
CA GLU A 167 7.74 21.45 2.55
C GLU A 167 7.36 20.05 3.06
N GLY A 168 6.62 19.28 2.25
CA GLY A 168 5.93 18.09 2.70
C GLY A 168 4.66 18.41 3.49
N GLY A 169 3.77 17.44 3.55
CA GLY A 169 2.51 17.53 4.29
C GLY A 169 1.32 17.12 3.45
N LEU A 170 0.40 16.39 4.08
CA LEU A 170 -0.86 15.95 3.48
C LEU A 170 -2.02 16.58 4.24
N LYS A 171 -3.04 17.04 3.50
CA LYS A 171 -4.29 17.53 4.06
C LYS A 171 -5.46 17.02 3.25
N THR A 172 -6.59 16.89 3.91
CA THR A 172 -7.85 16.48 3.33
C THR A 172 -8.51 17.67 2.64
N ASN A 173 -8.99 17.54 1.39
CA ASN A 173 -9.75 18.60 0.71
C ASN A 173 -11.25 18.44 1.01
N PRO A 174 -11.84 19.26 1.89
CA PRO A 174 -13.25 19.11 2.28
C PRO A 174 -14.23 19.52 1.17
N ASN A 175 -13.76 20.16 0.10
CA ASN A 175 -14.61 20.66 -0.97
C ASN A 175 -14.74 19.69 -2.15
N PHE A 176 -14.07 18.53 -2.11
CA PHE A 176 -14.07 17.57 -3.20
C PHE A 176 -14.39 16.16 -2.69
N PHE A 177 -15.45 15.58 -3.24
CA PHE A 177 -15.89 14.23 -2.96
C PHE A 177 -16.55 13.62 -4.20
N VAL A 178 -16.27 12.34 -4.45
CA VAL A 178 -16.90 11.54 -5.49
C VAL A 178 -17.48 10.29 -4.82
N ASP A 179 -18.79 10.13 -4.91
CA ASP A 179 -19.53 9.02 -4.32
C ASP A 179 -19.90 7.99 -5.39
N PHE A 180 -19.39 6.78 -5.26
CA PHE A 180 -19.74 5.65 -6.13
C PHE A 180 -20.87 4.77 -5.56
N GLY A 181 -21.46 5.16 -4.42
CA GLY A 181 -22.53 4.42 -3.75
C GLY A 181 -23.88 4.49 -4.47
N ALA A 182 -24.11 5.55 -5.26
CA ALA A 182 -25.38 5.80 -5.94
C ALA A 182 -25.36 5.44 -7.44
N GLU A 183 -24.43 4.60 -7.88
CA GLU A 183 -24.35 4.15 -9.27
C GLU A 183 -25.61 3.36 -9.69
N PRO A 184 -26.03 3.42 -10.97
CA PRO A 184 -27.32 2.90 -11.43
C PRO A 184 -27.57 1.41 -11.13
N ASP A 185 -26.50 0.62 -11.07
CA ASP A 185 -26.54 -0.83 -10.84
C ASP A 185 -26.13 -1.23 -9.40
N GLY A 186 -26.05 -0.24 -8.50
CA GLY A 186 -25.65 -0.39 -7.10
C GLY A 186 -24.22 0.10 -6.81
N PRO A 187 -23.80 0.12 -5.53
CA PRO A 187 -22.52 0.68 -5.12
C PRO A 187 -21.32 0.09 -5.86
N SER A 188 -20.44 0.95 -6.36
CA SER A 188 -19.20 0.59 -7.05
C SER A 188 -17.95 0.90 -6.21
N LEU A 189 -16.86 0.18 -6.46
CA LEU A 189 -15.56 0.40 -5.81
C LEU A 189 -14.56 1.01 -6.80
N ALA A 190 -13.95 2.13 -6.41
CA ALA A 190 -12.81 2.68 -7.13
C ALA A 190 -11.55 1.84 -6.87
N HIS A 191 -10.66 1.77 -7.87
CA HIS A 191 -9.38 1.04 -7.75
C HIS A 191 -8.22 1.91 -8.25
N GLU A 192 -8.09 2.09 -9.56
CA GLU A 192 -7.00 2.84 -10.19
C GLU A 192 -7.53 4.14 -10.81
N MET A 193 -6.75 5.22 -10.71
CA MET A 193 -7.06 6.51 -11.31
C MET A 193 -5.97 6.89 -12.30
N ARG A 194 -6.37 7.48 -13.43
CA ARG A 194 -5.44 8.04 -14.41
C ARG A 194 -5.78 9.48 -14.77
N TYR A 195 -4.80 10.37 -14.72
CA TYR A 195 -5.00 11.77 -15.09
C TYR A 195 -4.96 11.97 -16.62
N PRO A 196 -5.87 12.78 -17.19
CA PRO A 196 -5.79 13.14 -18.60
C PRO A 196 -4.45 13.82 -18.92
N GLY A 197 -3.65 13.20 -19.80
CA GLY A 197 -2.32 13.71 -20.17
C GLY A 197 -1.13 13.00 -19.50
N GLY A 198 -1.40 12.04 -18.62
CA GLY A 198 -0.39 11.26 -17.90
C GLY A 198 -0.28 11.65 -16.43
N ASP A 199 0.18 10.69 -15.63
CA ASP A 199 0.41 10.77 -14.17
C ASP A 199 1.82 10.29 -13.80
#